data_AF-A0A357C6K0-F1
#
_entry.id   AF-A0A357C6K0-F1
#
_cell.length_a   1.000
_cell.length_b   1.000
_cell.length_c   1.000
_cell.angle_alpha   90.00
_cell.angle_beta   90.00
_cell.angle_gamma   90.00
#
_symmetry.space_group_name_H-M   'P 1'
#
loop_
_entity.id
_entity.type
_entity.pdbx_description
1 polymer ?
#
loop_
_entity_poly.entity_id
_entity_poly.type
_entity_poly.pdbx_seq_one_letter_code
_entity_poly.pdbx_strand_id
1 'polypeptide(L)' 'MKFYAHSVQGKPKSEWQGLEEHLTPPQSSPCQGEVGGVAARKFADEFGSGDWAYLAGLWHDI' A
#
# COMPACT_ATOMS: atom_id res chain seq x y z
N MET A 1 9.59 -16.05 -1.13
CA MET A 1 8.88 -16.05 0.17
C MET A 1 7.76 -15.02 0.06
N LYS A 2 6.56 -15.27 0.60
CA LYS A 2 5.43 -14.32 0.49
C LYS A 2 5.21 -13.64 1.84
N PHE A 3 5.20 -12.31 1.85
CA PHE A 3 4.99 -11.48 3.04
C PHE A 3 3.58 -10.87 3.00
N TYR A 4 3.01 -10.60 4.17
CA TYR A 4 1.64 -10.13 4.33
C TYR A 4 1.64 -8.91 5.25
N ALA A 5 0.89 -7.87 4.88
CA ALA A 5 0.69 -6.68 5.70
C ALA A 5 -0.47 -6.87 6.68
N HIS A 6 -1.59 -7.42 6.18
CA HIS A 6 -2.79 -7.64 6.99
C HIS A 6 -3.29 -9.08 6.89
N SER A 7 -3.76 -9.61 8.01
CA SER A 7 -4.45 -10.90 8.11
C SER A 7 -5.93 -10.70 8.41
N VAL A 8 -6.76 -11.64 7.96
CA VAL A 8 -8.17 -11.69 8.33
C VAL A 8 -8.39 -12.87 9.28
N GLN A 9 -8.91 -12.61 10.47
CA GLN A 9 -9.12 -13.63 11.50
C GLN A 9 -10.04 -14.75 10.99
N GLY A 10 -9.63 -16.00 11.18
CA GLY A 10 -10.40 -17.17 10.74
C GLY A 10 -10.39 -17.43 9.24
N LYS A 11 -9.68 -16.63 8.43
CA LYS A 11 -9.56 -16.81 6.97
C LYS A 11 -8.22 -17.40 6.55
N PRO A 12 -8.17 -18.14 5.43
CA PRO A 12 -6.93 -18.67 4.89
C PRO A 12 -5.99 -17.56 4.40
N LYS A 13 -4.68 -17.85 4.32
CA LYS A 13 -3.65 -16.93 3.81
C LYS A 13 -3.87 -16.45 2.35
N SER A 14 -4.75 -17.11 1.60
CA SER A 14 -5.18 -16.67 0.27
C SER A 14 -6.08 -15.43 0.31
N GLU A 15 -6.73 -15.16 1.45
CA GLU A 15 -7.55 -13.96 1.69
C GLU A 15 -6.79 -12.87 2.48
N TRP A 16 -5.52 -13.10 2.80
CA TRP A 16 -4.69 -12.09 3.47
C TRP A 16 -4.10 -11.14 2.43
N GLN A 17 -3.92 -9.87 2.82
CA GLN A 17 -3.35 -8.86 1.95
C GLN A 17 -1.83 -9.01 1.88
N GLY A 18 -1.30 -9.15 0.66
CA GLY A 18 0.15 -9.24 0.44
C GLY A 18 0.85 -7.90 0.73
N LEU A 19 2.08 -7.95 1.24
CA LEU A 19 2.86 -6.73 1.52
C LEU A 19 3.09 -5.87 0.25
N GLU A 20 3.37 -6.51 -0.88
CA GLU A 20 3.56 -5.82 -2.17
C GLU A 20 2.26 -5.13 -2.64
N GLU A 21 1.12 -5.80 -2.48
CA GLU A 21 -0.19 -5.21 -2.78
C GLU A 21 -0.50 -4.02 -1.86
N HIS A 22 -0.07 -4.08 -0.60
CA HIS A 22 -0.27 -3.01 0.38
C HIS A 22 0.62 -1.78 0.13
N LEU A 23 1.91 -1.98 -0.18
CA LEU A 23 2.85 -0.88 -0.38
C LEU A 23 2.75 -0.26 -1.78
N THR A 24 2.44 -1.07 -2.78
CA THR A 24 2.33 -0.68 -4.20
C THR A 24 1.03 -1.19 -4.81
N PRO A 25 -0.13 -0.71 -4.34
CA PRO A 25 -1.41 -1.18 -4.85
C PRO A 25 -1.54 -0.87 -6.35
N PRO A 26 -1.89 -1.85 -7.19
CA PRO A 26 -2.29 -1.57 -8.56
C PRO A 26 -3.60 -0.76 -8.57
N GLN A 27 -3.82 0.04 -9.61
CA GLN A 27 -5.03 0.86 -9.77
C GLN A 27 -6.32 0.02 -9.80
N SER A 28 -6.20 -1.27 -10.10
CA SER A 28 -7.29 -2.25 -10.10
C SER A 28 -7.45 -2.98 -8.75
N SER A 29 -6.74 -2.57 -7.69
CA SER A 29 -6.80 -3.26 -6.40
C SER A 29 -8.22 -3.15 -5.81
N PRO A 30 -8.82 -4.27 -5.36
CA PRO A 30 -10.13 -4.28 -4.71
C PRO A 30 -10.06 -3.81 -3.26
N CYS A 31 -8.87 -3.55 -2.72
CA CYS A 31 -8.70 -3.05 -1.36
C CYS A 31 -9.34 -1.66 -1.24
N GLN A 32 -10.37 -1.55 -0.40
CA GLN A 32 -11.02 -0.28 -0.08
C GLN A 32 -10.06 0.60 0.71
N GLY A 33 -9.28 1.42 0.00
CA GLY A 33 -8.29 2.34 0.55
C GLY A 33 -6.95 2.19 -0.18
N GLU A 34 -6.68 3.10 -1.13
CA GLU A 34 -5.33 3.25 -1.66
C GLU A 34 -4.42 3.73 -0.51
N VAL A 35 -3.44 2.91 -0.12
CA VAL A 35 -2.40 3.26 0.88
C VAL A 35 -1.01 3.02 0.27
N GLY A 36 0.04 3.42 0.98
CA GLY A 36 1.42 3.27 0.50
C GLY A 36 1.88 4.38 -0.44
N GLY A 37 2.92 4.10 -1.22
CA GLY A 37 3.65 5.12 -1.98
C GLY A 37 2.81 5.80 -3.06
N VAL A 38 1.98 5.03 -3.79
CA VAL A 38 1.14 5.57 -4.88
C VAL A 38 0.10 6.56 -4.35
N ALA A 39 -0.56 6.21 -3.25
CA ALA A 39 -1.54 7.08 -2.61
C ALA A 39 -0.89 8.36 -2.06
N ALA A 40 0.25 8.22 -1.39
CA ALA A 40 1.00 9.34 -0.83
C ALA A 40 1.49 10.30 -1.93
N ARG A 41 1.99 9.77 -3.05
CA ARG A 41 2.38 10.57 -4.21
C ARG A 41 1.20 11.34 -4.80
N LYS A 42 0.08 10.66 -5.07
CA LYS A 42 -1.14 11.27 -5.63
C LYS A 42 -1.62 12.45 -4.81
N PHE A 43 -1.47 12.40 -3.48
CA PHE A 43 -1.75 13.53 -2.60
C PHE A 43 -0.69 14.63 -2.69
N ALA A 44 0.59 14.28 -2.64
CA ALA A 44 1.69 15.24 -2.53
C ALA A 44 2.14 15.88 -3.86
N ASP A 45 1.72 15.32 -5.00
CA ASP A 45 1.99 15.89 -6.33
C ASP A 45 1.42 17.33 -6.44
N GLU A 46 0.26 17.61 -5.83
CA GLU A 46 -0.34 18.96 -5.78
C GLU A 46 0.57 19.98 -5.08
N PHE A 47 1.46 19.50 -4.21
CA PHE A 47 2.41 20.33 -3.45
C PHE A 47 3.84 20.24 -4.01
N GLY A 48 4.03 19.65 -5.19
CA GLY A 48 5.35 19.46 -5.81
C GLY A 48 6.28 18.53 -5.03
N SER A 49 5.73 17.68 -4.15
CA SER A 49 6.49 16.84 -3.22
C SER A 49 6.23 15.33 -3.41
N GLY A 50 5.74 14.94 -4.59
CA GLY A 50 5.30 13.59 -4.91
C GLY A 50 6.34 12.50 -4.68
N ASP A 51 7.57 12.70 -5.13
CA ASP A 51 8.64 11.70 -5.02
C ASP A 51 9.02 11.43 -3.55
N TRP A 52 9.07 12.49 -2.74
CA TRP A 52 9.33 12.37 -1.30
C TRP A 52 8.19 11.63 -0.59
N ALA A 53 6.95 11.98 -0.92
CA ALA A 53 5.79 11.31 -0.34
C ALA A 53 5.68 9.85 -0.77
N TYR A 54 6.06 9.53 -2.01
CA TYR A 54 6.13 8.14 -2.47
C TYR A 54 7.06 7.30 -1.59
N LEU A 55 8.27 7.78 -1.36
CA LEU A 55 9.25 7.11 -0.50
C LEU A 55 8.75 6.99 0.94
N ALA A 56 8.19 8.06 1.51
CA ALA A 56 7.60 8.04 2.84
C ALA A 56 6.44 7.03 2.94
N GLY A 57 5.59 6.96 1.91
CA GLY A 57 4.46 6.03 1.84
C GLY A 57 4.90 4.56 1.76
N LEU A 58 6.03 4.25 1.10
CA LEU A 58 6.58 2.89 1.11
C LEU A 58 7.08 2.46 2.49
N TRP A 59 7.41 3.42 3.36
CA TRP A 59 8.05 3.17 4.66
C TRP A 59 7.08 3.32 5.84
N HIS A 60 5.79 3.58 5.58
CA HIS A 60 4.81 3.92 6.62
C HIS A 60 4.55 2.81 7.65
N ASP A 61 4.88 1.56 7.29
CA ASP A 61 4.67 0.35 8.09
C ASP A 61 5.96 -0.18 8.77
N ILE A 62 7.05 0.59 8.73
CA ILE A 62 8.26 0.33 9.54
C ILE A 62 7.98 0.70 11.00
#